data_AF-A0AAX4HU50-F1
#
_entry.id   AF-A0AAX4HU50-F1
#
_cell.length_a   1.000
_cell.length_b   1.000
_cell.length_c   1.000
_cell.angle_alpha   90.00
_cell.angle_beta   90.00
_cell.angle_gamma   90.00
#
_symmetry.space_group_name_H-M   'P 1'
#
loop_
_entity.id
_entity.type
_entity.pdbx_description
1 polymer ?
#
loop_
_entity_poly.entity_id
_entity_poly.type
_entity_poly.pdbx_seq_one_letter_code
_entity_poly.pdbx_strand_id
1 'polypeptide(L)'
;MKNHKLKILCLSTLSLAALLFSLGSRAAEQVKIPENHCAPRVDSKRYVDTHFSTSYPRTVVFECTYDCKVNGRLIDVVGTKNVTVRNMQEDATDTGCQGVKVKKVSWGWDFDGVEPFYAYQTPMPEMKRFAFENISQKNATETKLLIELKSNLQQVTDAYRKVGWGQFKDASEAMDKIIAQLPANTTLLDKYIKQIVDKGGDVSLDGTGQSLVLVNIKSQAAWRIPSHLF
;
A
#
# COMPACT_ATOMS: atom_id res chain seq x y z
N MET A 1 -59.44 16.38 66.02
CA MET A 1 -58.89 15.13 65.43
C MET A 1 -59.07 15.14 63.93
N LYS A 2 -57.98 15.34 63.16
CA LYS A 2 -57.59 14.54 61.96
C LYS A 2 -56.42 15.26 61.28
N ASN A 3 -55.25 14.64 61.45
CA ASN A 3 -53.98 14.98 60.82
C ASN A 3 -54.07 14.76 59.31
N HIS A 4 -53.73 15.79 58.51
CA HIS A 4 -53.37 15.57 57.11
C HIS A 4 -51.86 15.30 57.03
N LYS A 5 -51.55 14.05 56.67
CA LYS A 5 -50.18 13.57 56.44
C LYS A 5 -49.66 14.02 55.08
N LEU A 6 -48.47 14.58 55.17
CA LEU A 6 -47.37 14.66 54.22
C LEU A 6 -47.30 13.48 53.21
N LYS A 7 -47.12 13.80 51.92
CA LYS A 7 -46.48 12.93 50.92
C LYS A 7 -45.58 13.79 50.03
N ILE A 8 -44.29 13.83 50.35
CA ILE A 8 -43.21 14.26 49.46
C ILE A 8 -42.21 13.12 49.48
N LEU A 9 -42.13 12.36 48.38
CA LEU A 9 -41.06 11.39 48.12
C LEU A 9 -41.20 10.91 46.68
N CYS A 10 -40.39 11.49 45.78
CA CYS A 10 -39.87 10.86 44.57
C CYS A 10 -39.17 11.93 43.72
N LEU A 11 -37.89 12.21 43.97
CA LEU A 11 -37.02 12.92 43.02
C LEU A 11 -35.57 12.93 43.52
N SER A 12 -34.88 11.78 43.51
CA SER A 12 -33.42 11.77 43.71
C SER A 12 -32.71 10.46 43.33
N THR A 13 -33.01 9.84 42.18
CA THR A 13 -32.25 8.64 41.74
C THR A 13 -31.93 8.57 40.24
N LEU A 14 -32.03 9.69 39.50
CA LEU A 14 -31.84 9.68 38.03
C LEU A 14 -30.59 10.41 37.51
N SER A 15 -29.60 10.70 38.38
CA SER A 15 -28.36 11.40 37.96
C SER A 15 -27.07 10.59 38.05
N LEU A 16 -27.10 9.30 38.42
CA LEU A 16 -25.86 8.50 38.56
C LEU A 16 -25.57 7.53 37.40
N ALA A 17 -26.46 7.40 36.42
CA ALA A 17 -26.27 6.51 35.28
C ALA A 17 -25.64 7.19 34.03
N ALA A 18 -25.51 8.52 34.03
CA ALA A 18 -24.98 9.28 32.89
C ALA A 18 -23.44 9.42 32.88
N LEU A 19 -22.74 8.88 33.89
CA LEU A 19 -21.28 9.05 34.07
C LEU A 19 -20.44 7.81 33.71
N LEU A 20 -21.05 6.72 33.24
CA LEU A 20 -20.33 5.47 32.91
C LEU A 20 -20.17 5.21 31.40
N PHE A 21 -20.66 6.08 30.52
CA PHE A 21 -20.55 5.89 29.07
C PHE A 21 -19.43 6.72 28.38
N SER A 22 -18.60 7.46 29.13
CA SER A 22 -17.61 8.37 28.55
C SER A 22 -16.15 7.88 28.55
N LEU A 23 -15.85 6.65 28.98
CA LEU A 23 -14.48 6.11 29.04
C LEU A 23 -14.14 5.12 27.92
N GLY A 24 -14.75 5.30 26.75
CA GLY A 24 -14.45 4.56 25.53
C GLY A 24 -13.50 5.26 24.56
N SER A 25 -12.79 6.32 24.97
CA SER A 25 -11.68 6.85 24.16
C SER A 25 -10.51 5.88 24.30
N ARG A 26 -10.53 4.79 23.53
CA ARG A 26 -9.33 4.01 23.24
C ARG A 26 -8.35 5.00 22.65
N ALA A 27 -7.36 5.43 23.44
CA ALA A 27 -6.19 6.12 22.94
C ALA A 27 -5.72 5.30 21.74
N ALA A 28 -5.84 5.88 20.54
CA ALA A 28 -5.42 5.23 19.32
C ALA A 28 -3.98 4.81 19.54
N GLU A 29 -3.74 3.50 19.59
CA GLU A 29 -2.40 2.96 19.75
C GLU A 29 -1.56 3.57 18.63
N GLN A 30 -0.61 4.43 19.03
CA GLN A 30 0.10 5.25 18.07
C GLN A 30 0.93 4.31 17.19
N VAL A 31 0.49 4.11 15.96
CA VAL A 31 1.12 3.17 15.04
C VAL A 31 2.57 3.60 14.84
N LYS A 32 3.49 2.71 15.23
CA LYS A 32 4.92 2.97 15.08
C LYS A 32 5.28 2.85 13.60
N ILE A 33 5.45 3.99 12.94
CA ILE A 33 5.89 4.07 11.54
C ILE A 33 7.42 3.88 11.48
N PRO A 34 7.93 2.82 10.81
CA PRO A 34 9.36 2.66 10.60
C PRO A 34 9.92 3.74 9.68
N GLU A 35 11.25 3.91 9.67
CA GLU A 35 11.92 4.81 8.74
C GLU A 35 11.62 4.42 7.28
N ASN A 36 11.41 5.40 6.40
CA ASN A 36 11.08 5.23 4.97
C ASN A 36 9.72 4.57 4.67
N HIS A 37 8.86 4.46 5.69
CA HIS A 37 7.51 3.92 5.56
C HIS A 37 6.47 5.01 5.71
N CYS A 38 5.27 4.72 5.24
CA CYS A 38 4.10 5.56 5.39
C CYS A 38 2.97 4.78 6.04
N ALA A 39 2.09 5.48 6.77
CA ALA A 39 0.84 4.93 7.28
C ALA A 39 -0.31 5.92 7.02
N PRO A 40 -1.53 5.44 6.73
CA PRO A 40 -2.67 6.32 6.49
C PRO A 40 -3.16 6.97 7.78
N ARG A 41 -3.58 8.23 7.71
CA ARG A 41 -4.42 8.85 8.74
C ARG A 41 -5.86 8.36 8.56
N VAL A 42 -6.39 7.68 9.57
CA VAL A 42 -7.65 6.92 9.49
C VAL A 42 -8.86 7.82 9.15
N ASP A 43 -8.81 9.07 9.61
CA ASP A 43 -9.85 10.09 9.45
C ASP A 43 -9.67 10.99 8.21
N SER A 44 -8.64 10.75 7.40
CA SER A 44 -8.27 11.65 6.29
C SER A 44 -8.94 11.33 4.95
N LYS A 45 -9.65 10.20 4.84
CA LYS A 45 -10.24 9.77 3.58
C LYS A 45 -11.29 10.79 3.09
N ARG A 46 -11.08 11.33 1.90
CA ARG A 46 -12.04 12.23 1.23
C ARG A 46 -12.37 11.68 -0.16
N TYR A 47 -13.65 11.54 -0.47
CA TYR A 47 -14.06 11.15 -1.81
C TYR A 47 -13.94 12.34 -2.78
N VAL A 48 -13.33 12.09 -3.94
CA VAL A 48 -13.13 13.10 -4.99
C VAL A 48 -14.26 13.03 -6.00
N ASP A 49 -14.68 11.81 -6.36
CA ASP A 49 -15.84 11.56 -7.21
C ASP A 49 -16.71 10.46 -6.57
N THR A 50 -18.03 10.68 -6.56
CA THR A 50 -18.98 9.84 -5.85
C THR A 50 -20.20 9.52 -6.71
N HIS A 51 -20.21 8.30 -7.24
CA HIS A 51 -21.39 7.70 -7.85
C HIS A 51 -21.88 6.50 -7.01
N PHE A 52 -22.14 6.72 -5.72
CA PHE A 52 -22.58 5.61 -4.84
C PHE A 52 -23.95 5.03 -5.22
N SER A 53 -24.74 5.76 -6.03
CA SER A 53 -26.03 5.31 -6.54
C SER A 53 -25.92 4.31 -7.71
N THR A 54 -24.74 4.14 -8.31
CA THR A 54 -24.56 3.16 -9.39
C THR A 54 -24.41 1.75 -8.82
N SER A 55 -25.04 0.78 -9.48
CA SER A 55 -24.84 -0.64 -9.21
C SER A 55 -23.40 -1.07 -9.49
N TYR A 56 -22.97 -2.20 -8.93
CA TYR A 56 -21.70 -2.80 -9.30
C TYR A 56 -21.70 -3.28 -10.77
N PRO A 57 -20.55 -3.24 -11.47
CA PRO A 57 -19.28 -2.66 -11.03
C PRO A 57 -19.31 -1.13 -11.04
N ARG A 58 -18.64 -0.50 -10.08
CA ARG A 58 -18.51 0.96 -10.00
C ARG A 58 -17.09 1.38 -9.69
N THR A 59 -16.73 2.58 -10.12
CA THR A 59 -15.43 3.19 -9.83
C THR A 59 -15.58 4.18 -8.70
N VAL A 60 -14.66 4.10 -7.73
CA VAL A 60 -14.61 4.98 -6.56
C VAL A 60 -13.27 5.70 -6.58
N VAL A 61 -13.30 7.04 -6.54
CA VAL A 61 -12.10 7.87 -6.49
C VAL A 61 -12.07 8.62 -5.16
N PHE A 62 -10.99 8.45 -4.43
CA PHE A 62 -10.79 9.10 -3.13
C PHE A 62 -9.32 9.40 -2.91
N GLU A 63 -9.05 10.36 -2.03
CA GLU A 63 -7.72 10.69 -1.56
C GLU A 63 -7.60 10.39 -0.07
N CYS A 64 -6.37 10.14 0.37
CA CYS A 64 -6.02 9.95 1.76
C CYS A 64 -4.73 10.70 2.09
N THR A 65 -4.63 11.18 3.32
CA THR A 65 -3.39 11.74 3.87
C THR A 65 -2.61 10.62 4.55
N TYR A 66 -1.31 10.56 4.28
CA TYR A 66 -0.38 9.59 4.81
C TYR A 66 0.71 10.29 5.64
N ASP A 67 0.98 9.76 6.82
CA ASP A 67 2.14 10.11 7.62
C ASP A 67 3.33 9.28 7.13
N CYS A 68 4.29 9.92 6.47
CA CYS A 68 5.52 9.28 5.97
C CYS A 68 6.71 9.67 6.85
N LYS A 69 7.45 8.67 7.33
CA LYS A 69 8.61 8.90 8.18
C LYS A 69 9.91 8.97 7.36
N VAL A 70 10.53 10.14 7.36
CA VAL A 70 11.77 10.43 6.61
C VAL A 70 12.72 11.28 7.44
N ASN A 71 13.97 10.84 7.55
CA ASN A 71 15.01 11.41 8.40
C ASN A 71 14.53 11.65 9.84
N GLY A 72 13.77 10.69 10.39
CA GLY A 72 13.20 10.76 11.73
C GLY A 72 12.03 11.75 11.90
N ARG A 73 11.59 12.43 10.84
CA ARG A 73 10.44 13.35 10.86
C ARG A 73 9.24 12.72 10.17
N LEU A 74 8.03 13.10 10.61
CA LEU A 74 6.79 12.76 9.91
C LEU A 74 6.47 13.89 8.93
N ILE A 75 6.16 13.50 7.70
CA ILE A 75 5.77 14.38 6.60
C ILE A 75 4.44 13.89 6.05
N ASP A 76 3.51 14.81 5.85
CA ASP A 76 2.19 14.53 5.29
C ASP A 76 2.27 14.44 3.77
N VAL A 77 1.74 13.35 3.21
CA VAL A 77 1.65 13.14 1.77
C VAL A 77 0.22 12.77 1.41
N VAL A 78 -0.37 13.45 0.44
CA VAL A 78 -1.70 13.10 -0.07
C VAL A 78 -1.53 12.15 -1.26
N GLY A 79 -2.25 11.03 -1.23
CA GLY A 79 -2.29 10.04 -2.31
C GLY A 79 -3.71 9.82 -2.82
N THR A 80 -3.86 9.71 -4.15
CA THR A 80 -5.15 9.46 -4.79
C THR A 80 -5.29 7.99 -5.15
N LYS A 81 -6.43 7.38 -4.84
CA LYS A 81 -6.77 6.01 -5.22
C LYS A 81 -8.01 6.01 -6.11
N ASN A 82 -7.87 5.36 -7.26
CA ASN A 82 -8.94 5.09 -8.20
C ASN A 82 -9.11 3.57 -8.27
N VAL A 83 -10.25 3.06 -7.78
CA VAL A 83 -10.51 1.63 -7.67
C VAL A 83 -11.88 1.27 -8.27
N THR A 84 -11.91 0.20 -9.06
CA THR A 84 -13.15 -0.40 -9.55
C THR A 84 -13.53 -1.56 -8.65
N VAL A 85 -14.70 -1.47 -8.02
CA VAL A 85 -15.25 -2.49 -7.13
C VAL A 85 -16.43 -3.19 -7.80
N ARG A 86 -16.48 -4.51 -7.71
CA ARG A 86 -17.44 -5.38 -8.40
C ARG A 86 -18.48 -5.99 -7.48
N ASN A 87 -18.29 -5.91 -6.18
CA ASN A 87 -19.18 -6.47 -5.18
C ASN A 87 -18.96 -5.78 -3.82
N MET A 88 -19.83 -6.09 -2.86
CA MET A 88 -19.79 -5.49 -1.52
C MET A 88 -18.52 -5.84 -0.72
N GLN A 89 -17.89 -6.98 -1.00
CA GLN A 89 -16.65 -7.37 -0.34
C GLN A 89 -15.49 -6.48 -0.81
N GLU A 90 -15.31 -6.32 -2.13
CA GLU A 90 -14.32 -5.40 -2.71
C GLU A 90 -14.59 -3.95 -2.28
N ASP A 91 -15.86 -3.54 -2.21
CA ASP A 91 -16.22 -2.21 -1.70
C ASP A 91 -15.72 -1.99 -0.26
N ALA A 92 -15.84 -3.00 0.60
CA ALA A 92 -15.35 -2.92 1.97
C ALA A 92 -13.81 -3.00 2.09
N THR A 93 -13.15 -3.85 1.30
CA THR A 93 -11.70 -4.10 1.42
C THR A 93 -10.86 -3.15 0.60
N ASP A 94 -11.34 -2.72 -0.57
CA ASP A 94 -10.51 -2.05 -1.56
C ASP A 94 -10.76 -0.55 -1.62
N THR A 95 -11.86 -0.05 -1.05
CA THR A 95 -12.09 1.40 -0.89
C THR A 95 -11.40 2.00 0.33
N GLY A 96 -10.63 1.22 1.10
CA GLY A 96 -9.76 1.75 2.16
C GLY A 96 -8.51 2.46 1.62
N CYS A 97 -7.98 3.41 2.38
CA CYS A 97 -6.63 3.94 2.17
C CYS A 97 -5.61 2.79 2.23
N GLN A 98 -4.56 2.80 1.41
CA GLN A 98 -3.49 1.79 1.49
C GLN A 98 -2.97 1.66 2.93
N GLY A 99 -2.84 0.43 3.43
CA GLY A 99 -2.40 0.15 4.80
C GLY A 99 -3.54 0.10 5.83
N VAL A 100 -4.76 0.53 5.51
CA VAL A 100 -5.93 0.27 6.37
C VAL A 100 -6.29 -1.21 6.31
N LYS A 101 -6.42 -1.83 7.49
CA LYS A 101 -6.92 -3.20 7.65
C LYS A 101 -8.38 -3.16 8.05
N VAL A 102 -9.18 -3.99 7.39
CA VAL A 102 -10.58 -4.24 7.73
C VAL A 102 -10.76 -5.72 8.01
N LYS A 103 -11.66 -6.04 8.94
CA LYS A 103 -12.05 -7.42 9.26
C LYS A 103 -13.53 -7.63 9.04
N LYS A 104 -13.89 -8.86 8.69
CA LYS A 104 -15.29 -9.28 8.62
C LYS A 104 -15.83 -9.50 10.03
N VAL A 105 -17.00 -8.93 10.32
CA VAL A 105 -17.75 -9.11 11.57
C VAL A 105 -19.16 -9.61 11.24
N SER A 106 -19.94 -9.99 12.26
CA SER A 106 -21.26 -10.61 12.08
C SER A 106 -22.26 -9.76 11.28
N TRP A 107 -22.08 -8.44 11.28
CA TRP A 107 -22.99 -7.47 10.68
C TRP A 107 -22.39 -6.69 9.50
N GLY A 108 -21.17 -7.04 9.06
CA GLY A 108 -20.50 -6.36 7.96
C GLY A 108 -18.98 -6.41 8.05
N TRP A 109 -18.35 -5.25 7.86
CA TRP A 109 -16.90 -5.07 7.92
C TRP A 109 -16.58 -3.94 8.88
N ASP A 110 -15.55 -4.14 9.70
CA ASP A 110 -15.12 -3.18 10.71
C ASP A 110 -13.63 -2.88 10.56
N PHE A 111 -13.20 -1.72 11.04
CA PHE A 111 -11.80 -1.33 11.09
C PHE A 111 -11.03 -2.27 12.02
N ASP A 112 -9.90 -2.78 11.55
CA ASP A 112 -9.05 -3.72 12.30
C ASP A 112 -7.70 -3.11 12.69
N GLY A 113 -7.27 -2.04 12.02
CA GLY A 113 -6.03 -1.35 12.32
C GLY A 113 -5.43 -0.68 11.10
N VAL A 114 -4.20 -0.19 11.26
CA VAL A 114 -3.38 0.27 10.14
C VAL A 114 -2.02 -0.41 10.17
N GLU A 115 -1.49 -0.68 8.99
CA GLU A 115 -0.19 -1.28 8.76
C GLU A 115 0.67 -0.33 7.93
N PRO A 116 1.83 0.11 8.45
CA PRO A 116 2.78 0.88 7.69
C PRO A 116 3.28 0.09 6.47
N PHE A 117 3.45 0.78 5.35
CA PHE A 117 3.99 0.20 4.12
C PHE A 117 5.24 0.96 3.66
N TYR A 118 6.14 0.27 2.97
CA TYR A 118 7.32 0.91 2.40
C TYR A 118 6.91 1.88 1.30
N ALA A 119 7.38 3.13 1.37
CA ALA A 119 6.90 4.20 0.49
C ALA A 119 7.07 3.89 -1.00
N TYR A 120 8.13 3.17 -1.38
CA TYR A 120 8.38 2.75 -2.75
C TYR A 120 7.46 1.64 -3.25
N GLN A 121 6.76 0.90 -2.38
CA GLN A 121 5.86 -0.19 -2.77
C GLN A 121 4.43 0.28 -3.08
N THR A 122 4.14 1.57 -2.90
CA THR A 122 2.82 2.11 -3.26
C THR A 122 2.58 2.09 -4.77
N PRO A 123 1.34 1.85 -5.22
CA PRO A 123 0.94 2.08 -6.61
C PRO A 123 0.55 3.54 -6.88
N MET A 124 0.40 4.39 -5.84
CA MET A 124 -0.05 5.77 -6.01
C MET A 124 1.08 6.66 -6.58
N PRO A 125 0.87 7.32 -7.74
CA PRO A 125 1.92 8.12 -8.38
C PRO A 125 2.48 9.23 -7.49
N GLU A 126 1.64 9.91 -6.71
CA GLU A 126 2.03 11.03 -5.85
C GLU A 126 2.97 10.57 -4.74
N MET A 127 2.63 9.45 -4.09
CA MET A 127 3.47 8.85 -3.05
C MET A 127 4.75 8.25 -3.64
N LYS A 128 4.67 7.68 -4.84
CA LYS A 128 5.84 7.16 -5.56
C LYS A 128 6.83 8.30 -5.83
N ARG A 129 6.35 9.42 -6.40
CA ARG A 129 7.15 10.62 -6.64
C ARG A 129 7.81 11.09 -5.35
N PHE A 130 7.03 11.25 -4.29
CA PHE A 130 7.55 11.63 -2.96
C PHE A 130 8.69 10.71 -2.50
N ALA A 131 8.53 9.39 -2.64
CA ALA A 131 9.55 8.43 -2.23
C ALA A 131 10.86 8.61 -3.01
N PHE A 132 10.80 8.72 -4.35
CA PHE A 132 11.99 8.91 -5.19
C PHE A 132 12.71 10.24 -4.93
N GLU A 133 11.98 11.29 -4.56
CA GLU A 133 12.55 12.61 -4.31
C GLU A 133 13.13 12.77 -2.90
N ASN A 134 12.56 12.09 -1.90
CA ASN A 134 12.83 12.39 -0.49
C ASN A 134 13.45 11.23 0.31
N ILE A 135 13.34 9.99 -0.18
CA ILE A 135 13.69 8.80 0.59
C ILE A 135 14.90 8.10 -0.02
N SER A 136 15.95 7.88 0.78
CA SER A 136 17.11 7.11 0.33
C SER A 136 16.75 5.63 0.11
N GLN A 137 17.09 5.11 -1.07
CA GLN A 137 16.98 3.68 -1.38
C GLN A 137 18.04 2.84 -0.65
N LYS A 138 19.06 3.45 -0.02
CA LYS A 138 20.06 2.71 0.77
C LYS A 138 19.55 2.43 2.17
N ASN A 139 18.59 1.52 2.31
CA ASN A 139 17.97 1.16 3.59
C ASN A 139 17.73 -0.35 3.72
N ALA A 140 17.43 -0.81 4.95
CA ALA A 140 17.28 -2.24 5.24
C ALA A 140 16.10 -2.90 4.51
N THR A 141 15.02 -2.18 4.25
CA THR A 141 13.86 -2.70 3.51
C THR A 141 14.18 -2.90 2.05
N GLU A 142 14.85 -1.93 1.41
CA GLU A 142 15.39 -2.09 0.05
C GLU A 142 16.26 -3.34 -0.06
N THR A 143 17.23 -3.51 0.85
CA THR A 143 18.14 -4.67 0.81
C THR A 143 17.36 -5.99 0.87
N LYS A 144 16.32 -6.07 1.70
CA LYS A 144 15.44 -7.25 1.77
C LYS A 144 14.72 -7.48 0.43
N LEU A 145 14.16 -6.44 -0.17
CA LEU A 145 13.47 -6.53 -1.46
C LEU A 145 14.43 -6.91 -2.60
N LEU A 146 15.69 -6.47 -2.57
CA LEU A 146 16.71 -6.88 -3.54
C LEU A 146 17.11 -8.34 -3.40
N ILE A 147 17.15 -8.87 -2.16
CA ILE A 147 17.40 -10.30 -1.91
C ILE A 147 16.21 -11.14 -2.40
N GLU A 148 14.99 -10.69 -2.15
CA GLU A 148 13.78 -11.34 -2.64
C GLU A 148 13.73 -11.33 -4.18
N LEU A 149 13.99 -10.18 -4.80
CA LEU A 149 14.10 -10.04 -6.25
C LEU A 149 15.14 -11.02 -6.83
N LYS A 150 16.32 -11.13 -6.20
CA LYS A 150 17.34 -12.10 -6.61
C LYS A 150 16.81 -13.53 -6.62
N SER A 151 16.10 -13.94 -5.56
CA SER A 151 15.50 -15.27 -5.46
C SER A 151 14.43 -15.50 -6.53
N ASN A 152 13.57 -14.53 -6.77
CA ASN A 152 12.50 -14.63 -7.75
C ASN A 152 13.05 -14.67 -9.19
N LEU A 153 14.05 -13.84 -9.50
CA LEU A 153 14.74 -13.87 -10.78
C LEU A 153 15.47 -15.19 -10.99
N GLN A 154 16.07 -15.79 -9.96
CA GLN A 154 16.71 -17.10 -10.07
C GLN A 154 15.72 -18.18 -10.51
N GLN A 155 14.52 -18.22 -9.92
CA GLN A 155 13.49 -19.18 -10.27
C GLN A 155 13.06 -19.06 -11.75
N VAL A 156 12.85 -17.82 -12.23
CA VAL A 156 12.52 -17.57 -13.64
C VAL A 156 13.68 -17.94 -14.56
N THR A 157 14.90 -17.57 -14.17
CA THR A 157 16.12 -17.85 -14.94
C THR A 157 16.34 -19.35 -15.11
N ASP A 158 16.16 -20.13 -14.05
CA ASP A 158 16.27 -21.59 -14.11
C ASP A 158 15.18 -22.22 -14.99
N ALA A 159 13.95 -21.68 -14.98
CA ALA A 159 12.89 -22.12 -15.87
C ALA A 159 13.22 -21.83 -17.34
N TYR A 160 13.72 -20.64 -17.65
CA TYR A 160 14.14 -20.28 -19.02
C TYR A 160 15.34 -21.11 -19.49
N ARG A 161 16.29 -21.41 -18.61
CA ARG A 161 17.43 -22.29 -18.91
C ARG A 161 17.00 -23.71 -19.28
N LYS A 162 15.94 -24.23 -18.66
CA LYS A 162 15.35 -25.55 -19.01
C LYS A 162 14.77 -25.57 -20.43
N VAL A 163 14.22 -24.45 -20.90
CA VAL A 163 13.79 -24.34 -22.31
C VAL A 163 15.03 -24.39 -23.21
N GLY A 164 16.08 -23.63 -22.87
CA GLY A 164 17.44 -23.85 -23.39
C GLY A 164 17.72 -23.37 -24.82
N TRP A 165 16.78 -22.67 -25.46
CA TRP A 165 16.96 -22.15 -26.82
C TRP A 165 16.21 -20.82 -27.04
N GLY A 166 16.60 -20.11 -28.12
CA GLY A 166 15.98 -18.86 -28.55
C GLY A 166 16.03 -17.76 -27.48
N GLN A 167 14.97 -16.95 -27.45
CA GLN A 167 14.81 -15.82 -26.54
C GLN A 167 14.91 -16.17 -25.06
N PHE A 168 14.57 -17.41 -24.68
CA PHE A 168 14.64 -17.86 -23.29
C PHE A 168 16.09 -18.01 -22.82
N LYS A 169 16.96 -18.54 -23.69
CA LYS A 169 18.39 -18.62 -23.40
C LYS A 169 18.98 -17.23 -23.17
N ASP A 170 18.74 -16.31 -24.10
CA ASP A 170 19.24 -14.93 -24.03
C ASP A 170 18.76 -14.21 -22.76
N ALA A 171 17.47 -14.36 -22.42
CA ALA A 171 16.89 -13.78 -21.21
C ALA A 171 17.51 -14.37 -19.94
N SER A 172 17.74 -15.69 -19.90
CA SER A 172 18.35 -16.36 -18.76
C SER A 172 19.78 -15.87 -18.50
N GLU A 173 20.61 -15.75 -19.55
CA GLU A 173 21.98 -15.26 -19.43
C GLU A 173 22.05 -13.78 -19.00
N ALA A 174 21.08 -12.97 -19.44
CA ALA A 174 20.95 -11.58 -19.03
C ALA A 174 20.54 -11.45 -17.55
N MET A 175 19.58 -12.25 -17.09
CA MET A 175 19.13 -12.25 -15.69
C MET A 175 20.19 -12.81 -14.73
N ASP A 176 20.95 -13.84 -15.12
CA ASP A 176 22.09 -14.36 -14.34
C ASP A 176 23.10 -13.25 -14.00
N LYS A 177 23.38 -12.35 -14.97
CA LYS A 177 24.28 -11.22 -14.74
C LYS A 177 23.73 -10.22 -13.72
N ILE A 178 22.42 -10.02 -13.68
CA ILE A 178 21.76 -9.17 -12.68
C ILE A 178 21.86 -9.85 -11.30
N ILE A 179 21.46 -11.11 -11.23
CA ILE A 179 21.46 -11.94 -10.02
C ILE A 179 22.85 -11.96 -9.36
N ALA A 180 23.92 -12.08 -10.16
CA ALA A 180 25.29 -12.12 -9.67
C ALA A 180 25.71 -10.83 -8.94
N GLN A 181 25.11 -9.68 -9.26
CA GLN A 181 25.43 -8.39 -8.64
C GLN A 181 24.57 -8.10 -7.39
N LEU A 182 23.36 -8.66 -7.32
CA LEU A 182 22.42 -8.39 -6.23
C LEU A 182 22.80 -9.10 -4.91
N PRO A 183 22.52 -8.48 -3.75
CA PRO A 183 21.96 -7.13 -3.56
C PRO A 183 23.04 -6.03 -3.52
N ALA A 184 24.32 -6.39 -3.55
CA ALA A 184 25.43 -5.48 -3.27
C ALA A 184 25.61 -4.37 -4.33
N ASN A 185 25.27 -4.66 -5.59
CA ASN A 185 25.37 -3.72 -6.69
C ASN A 185 24.10 -3.79 -7.56
N THR A 186 23.51 -2.63 -7.83
CA THR A 186 22.27 -2.49 -8.62
C THR A 186 22.49 -1.89 -10.00
N THR A 187 23.74 -1.63 -10.41
CA THR A 187 24.06 -0.96 -11.68
C THR A 187 23.40 -1.61 -12.89
N LEU A 188 23.46 -2.95 -13.00
CA LEU A 188 22.84 -3.63 -14.15
C LEU A 188 21.32 -3.61 -14.06
N LEU A 189 20.74 -3.79 -12.87
CA LEU A 189 19.30 -3.64 -12.63
C LEU A 189 18.82 -2.23 -13.06
N ASP A 190 19.55 -1.19 -12.67
CA ASP A 190 19.26 0.21 -12.99
C ASP A 190 19.31 0.49 -14.48
N LYS A 191 20.22 -0.16 -15.21
CA LYS A 191 20.24 -0.08 -16.68
C LYS A 191 18.95 -0.60 -17.31
N TYR A 192 18.35 -1.67 -16.79
CA TYR A 192 17.08 -2.18 -17.30
C TYR A 192 15.89 -1.34 -16.83
N ILE A 193 15.90 -0.85 -15.58
CA ILE A 193 14.88 0.08 -15.10
C ILE A 193 14.86 1.35 -15.97
N LYS A 194 16.04 1.89 -16.29
CA LYS A 194 16.15 3.04 -17.19
C LYS A 194 15.50 2.77 -18.54
N GLN A 195 15.71 1.59 -19.13
CA GLN A 195 15.04 1.22 -20.39
C GLN A 195 13.52 1.13 -20.26
N ILE A 196 13.01 0.65 -19.13
CA ILE A 196 11.56 0.64 -18.86
C ILE A 196 11.04 2.08 -18.82
N VAL A 197 11.74 2.98 -18.13
CA VAL A 197 11.37 4.40 -18.04
C VAL A 197 11.46 5.09 -19.40
N ASP A 198 12.53 4.88 -20.15
CA ASP A 198 12.74 5.46 -21.48
C ASP A 198 11.65 4.98 -22.48
N LYS A 199 10.99 3.85 -22.22
CA LYS A 199 9.83 3.33 -22.96
C LYS A 199 8.47 3.78 -22.40
N GLY A 200 8.44 4.75 -21.47
CA GLY A 200 7.19 5.19 -20.82
C GLY A 200 6.50 4.09 -20.03
N GLY A 201 7.28 3.14 -19.50
CA GLY A 201 6.75 1.97 -18.80
C GLY A 201 6.15 0.90 -19.71
N ASP A 202 5.99 1.13 -21.02
CA ASP A 202 5.42 0.14 -21.92
C ASP A 202 6.46 -0.92 -22.31
N VAL A 203 6.25 -2.14 -21.83
CA VAL A 203 7.11 -3.29 -22.11
C VAL A 203 6.24 -4.46 -22.51
N SER A 204 5.95 -4.54 -23.80
CA SER A 204 5.26 -5.66 -24.42
C SER A 204 6.23 -6.79 -24.76
N LEU A 205 5.73 -8.02 -24.79
CA LEU A 205 6.46 -9.15 -25.33
C LEU A 205 6.57 -8.99 -26.85
N ASP A 206 7.80 -8.95 -27.37
CA ASP A 206 8.10 -8.84 -28.80
C ASP A 206 8.85 -10.09 -29.33
N GLY A 207 8.88 -11.16 -28.53
CA GLY A 207 9.57 -12.41 -28.86
C GLY A 207 11.09 -12.36 -28.68
N THR A 208 11.66 -11.26 -28.20
CA THR A 208 13.10 -11.15 -27.91
C THR A 208 13.43 -11.53 -26.46
N GLY A 209 14.67 -11.94 -26.20
CA GLY A 209 15.14 -12.17 -24.83
C GLY A 209 15.10 -10.89 -24.00
N GLN A 210 15.34 -9.75 -24.63
CA GLN A 210 15.30 -8.45 -23.98
C GLN A 210 13.90 -8.11 -23.44
N SER A 211 12.83 -8.34 -24.22
CA SER A 211 11.48 -8.06 -23.72
C SER A 211 11.10 -8.96 -22.54
N LEU A 212 11.53 -10.23 -22.56
CA LEU A 212 11.36 -11.13 -21.41
C LEU A 212 12.04 -10.59 -20.15
N VAL A 213 13.27 -10.07 -20.27
CA VAL A 213 13.99 -9.48 -19.13
C VAL A 213 13.24 -8.25 -18.61
N LEU A 214 12.84 -7.33 -19.50
CA LEU A 214 12.15 -6.09 -19.13
C LEU A 214 10.80 -6.37 -18.46
N VAL A 215 10.02 -7.34 -18.98
CA VAL A 215 8.73 -7.75 -18.39
C VAL A 215 8.93 -8.33 -16.98
N ASN A 216 9.93 -9.20 -16.81
CA ASN A 216 10.23 -9.77 -15.49
C ASN A 216 10.68 -8.71 -14.49
N ILE A 217 11.55 -7.79 -14.89
CA ILE A 217 12.01 -6.69 -14.02
C ILE A 217 10.84 -5.76 -13.70
N LYS A 218 10.01 -5.37 -14.68
CA LYS A 218 8.84 -4.53 -14.43
C LYS A 218 7.89 -5.15 -13.41
N SER A 219 7.65 -6.44 -13.52
CA SER A 219 6.76 -7.17 -12.61
C SER A 219 7.34 -7.30 -11.20
N GLN A 220 8.58 -7.77 -11.09
CA GLN A 220 9.16 -8.16 -9.79
C GLN A 220 9.83 -7.01 -9.05
N ALA A 221 10.27 -5.96 -9.76
CA ALA A 221 10.93 -4.78 -9.22
C ALA A 221 10.11 -3.51 -9.41
N ALA A 222 8.78 -3.61 -9.48
CA ALA A 222 7.88 -2.47 -9.65
C ALA A 222 8.08 -1.35 -8.59
N TRP A 223 8.54 -1.72 -7.40
CA TRP A 223 8.87 -0.79 -6.32
C TRP A 223 10.06 0.12 -6.66
N ARG A 224 10.97 -0.33 -7.53
CA ARG A 224 12.16 0.40 -8.02
C ARG A 224 11.90 1.25 -9.25
N ILE A 225 10.69 1.21 -9.81
CA ILE A 225 10.35 1.91 -11.05
C ILE A 225 9.64 3.23 -10.70
N PRO A 226 10.13 4.39 -11.19
CA PRO A 226 9.52 5.69 -10.97
C PRO A 226 8.26 5.87 -11.85
N SER A 227 7.20 5.12 -11.55
CA SER A 227 5.94 5.10 -12.32
C SER A 227 5.15 6.41 -12.29
N HIS A 228 5.65 7.46 -11.65
CA HIS A 228 5.07 8.80 -11.73
C HIS A 228 5.57 9.57 -12.96
N LEU A 229 6.52 9.01 -13.72
CA LEU A 229 7.09 9.60 -14.93
C LEU A 229 6.32 9.23 -16.21
N PHE A 230 5.33 8.34 -16.14
CA PHE A 230 4.57 7.85 -17.28
C PHE A 230 3.19 7.32 -16.87
#